data_AF-A0A533YCZ2-F1
#
_entry.id   AF-A0A533YCZ2-F1
#
_cell.length_a   1.000
_cell.length_b   1.000
_cell.length_c   1.000
_cell.angle_alpha   90.00
_cell.angle_beta   90.00
_cell.angle_gamma   90.00
#
_symmetry.space_group_name_H-M   'P 1'
#
loop_
_entity.id
_entity.type
_entity.pdbx_description
1 polymer ?
#
loop_
_entity_poly.entity_id
_entity_poly.type
_entity_poly.pdbx_seq_one_letter_code
_entity_poly.pdbx_strand_id
1 'polypeptide(L)'
;MWNYLLQAMGYTRSYEEGLEGGLLLVKFTEENPDKLTSKEYEPNLMKLYGFVLRMLDKLDRWEEYLEVWESIFINTKLELTYVKDARKFHGSQMEPFIIREDANTLYVHFLWGTHYRKALIERKLAKKRMGKRIGNLLHASPAELTGAERKRRVRHIMEIARTINPNFR
;
A
#
# COMPACT_ATOMS: atom_id res chain seq x y z
N MET A 1 -1.31 0.09 -15.68
CA MET A 1 -1.29 -1.33 -15.25
C MET A 1 -1.56 -1.48 -13.75
N TRP A 2 -0.75 -0.90 -12.85
CA TRP A 2 -0.93 -1.03 -11.39
C TRP A 2 -2.30 -0.57 -10.87
N ASN A 3 -2.79 0.59 -11.32
CA ASN A 3 -4.11 1.09 -10.92
C ASN A 3 -5.25 0.15 -11.33
N TYR A 4 -5.12 -0.55 -12.47
CA TYR A 4 -6.12 -1.53 -12.91
C TYR A 4 -6.11 -2.78 -12.04
N LEU A 5 -4.91 -3.28 -11.68
CA LEU A 5 -4.79 -4.40 -10.74
C LEU A 5 -5.45 -4.04 -9.39
N LEU A 6 -5.16 -2.85 -8.87
CA LEU A 6 -5.75 -2.36 -7.61
C LEU A 6 -7.28 -2.21 -7.67
N GLN A 7 -7.82 -1.70 -8.79
CA GLN A 7 -9.26 -1.62 -9.00
C GLN A 7 -9.89 -3.01 -9.11
N ALA A 8 -9.22 -3.93 -9.83
CA ALA A 8 -9.65 -5.31 -9.97
C ALA A 8 -9.75 -6.01 -8.60
N MET A 9 -8.70 -5.93 -7.78
CA MET A 9 -8.72 -6.50 -6.43
C MET A 9 -9.74 -5.84 -5.52
N GLY A 10 -9.91 -4.51 -5.59
CA GLY A 10 -10.95 -3.79 -4.87
C GLY A 10 -12.36 -4.29 -5.24
N TYR A 11 -12.57 -4.56 -6.52
CA TYR A 11 -13.85 -5.01 -7.04
C TYR A 11 -14.12 -6.48 -6.68
N THR A 12 -13.14 -7.39 -6.81
CA THR A 12 -13.28 -8.81 -6.45
C THR A 12 -13.18 -9.06 -4.95
N ARG A 13 -12.70 -8.09 -4.18
CA ARG A 13 -12.29 -8.24 -2.78
C ARG A 13 -11.25 -9.36 -2.61
N SER A 14 -10.38 -9.58 -3.60
CA SER A 14 -9.30 -10.59 -3.53
C SER A 14 -8.09 -10.05 -2.77
N TYR A 15 -8.32 -9.55 -1.56
CA TYR A 15 -7.30 -8.86 -0.79
C TYR A 15 -6.31 -9.84 -0.12
N GLU A 16 -6.76 -11.04 0.25
CA GLU A 16 -5.88 -12.08 0.82
C GLU A 16 -4.90 -12.59 -0.22
N GLU A 17 -5.40 -12.96 -1.40
CA GLU A 17 -4.57 -13.40 -2.52
C GLU A 17 -3.66 -12.26 -3.00
N GLY A 18 -4.17 -11.03 -2.97
CA GLY A 18 -3.39 -9.83 -3.22
C GLY A 18 -2.26 -9.62 -2.21
N LEU A 19 -2.51 -9.85 -0.92
CA LEU A 19 -1.50 -9.75 0.12
C LEU A 19 -0.42 -10.82 -0.05
N GLU A 20 -0.81 -12.07 -0.26
CA GLU A 20 0.13 -13.19 -0.49
C GLU A 20 1.02 -12.92 -1.71
N GLY A 21 0.42 -12.57 -2.86
CA GLY A 21 1.18 -12.23 -4.06
C GLY A 21 2.08 -11.01 -3.87
N GLY A 22 1.61 -9.99 -3.14
CA GLY A 22 2.38 -8.80 -2.80
C GLY A 22 3.62 -9.12 -1.97
N LEU A 23 3.48 -9.93 -0.93
CA LEU A 23 4.59 -10.36 -0.07
C LEU A 23 5.62 -11.21 -0.85
N LEU A 24 5.17 -12.10 -1.72
CA LEU A 24 6.07 -12.88 -2.59
C LEU A 24 6.87 -11.98 -3.54
N LEU A 25 6.24 -10.96 -4.13
CA LEU A 25 6.92 -10.00 -5.01
C LEU A 25 7.89 -9.10 -4.24
N VAL A 26 7.56 -8.68 -3.02
CA VAL A 26 8.49 -7.95 -2.14
C VAL A 26 9.73 -8.81 -1.90
N LYS A 27 9.54 -10.04 -1.40
CA LYS A 27 10.63 -10.97 -1.11
C LYS A 27 11.50 -11.22 -2.34
N PHE A 28 10.90 -11.52 -3.48
CA PHE A 28 11.63 -11.72 -4.73
C PHE A 28 12.46 -10.49 -5.11
N THR A 29 11.88 -9.29 -4.95
CA THR A 29 12.56 -8.02 -5.26
C THR A 29 13.75 -7.83 -4.33
N GLU A 30 13.57 -8.00 -3.03
CA GLU A 30 14.62 -7.85 -2.01
C GLU A 30 15.76 -8.87 -2.19
N GLU A 31 15.45 -10.11 -2.56
CA GLU A 31 16.43 -11.19 -2.77
C GLU A 31 17.19 -11.09 -4.11
N ASN A 32 16.72 -10.28 -5.05
CA ASN A 32 17.29 -10.20 -6.41
C ASN A 32 17.54 -8.73 -6.86
N PRO A 33 18.28 -7.93 -6.08
CA PRO A 33 18.49 -6.51 -6.39
C PRO A 33 19.29 -6.27 -7.68
N ASP A 34 20.13 -7.23 -8.06
CA ASP A 34 20.95 -7.24 -9.27
C ASP A 34 20.15 -7.47 -10.56
N LYS A 35 18.93 -8.03 -10.45
CA LYS A 35 18.05 -8.28 -11.60
C LYS A 35 17.26 -7.05 -12.05
N LEU A 36 17.30 -5.97 -11.29
CA LEU A 36 16.63 -4.72 -11.59
C LEU A 36 17.65 -3.60 -11.74
N THR A 37 17.39 -2.66 -12.65
CA THR A 37 18.21 -1.46 -12.67
C THR A 37 17.98 -0.64 -11.39
N SER A 38 18.96 0.14 -10.96
CA SER A 38 18.81 1.05 -9.82
C SER A 38 17.63 2.02 -9.99
N LYS A 39 17.30 2.38 -11.24
CA LYS A 39 16.15 3.22 -11.60
C LYS A 39 14.80 2.52 -11.44
N GLU A 40 14.77 1.20 -11.38
CA GLU A 40 13.55 0.40 -11.29
C GLU A 40 13.35 -0.21 -9.91
N TYR A 41 14.43 -0.56 -9.23
CA TYR A 41 14.40 -1.24 -7.93
C TYR A 41 13.60 -0.46 -6.88
N GLU A 42 14.07 0.73 -6.49
CA GLU A 42 13.45 1.49 -5.41
C GLU A 42 12.01 1.92 -5.74
N PRO A 43 11.69 2.45 -6.96
CA PRO A 43 10.32 2.80 -7.30
C PRO A 43 9.36 1.61 -7.30
N ASN A 44 9.83 0.41 -7.67
CA ASN A 44 8.98 -0.77 -7.64
C ASN A 44 8.81 -1.30 -6.22
N LEU A 45 9.87 -1.31 -5.41
CA LEU A 45 9.80 -1.72 -4.01
C LEU A 45 8.85 -0.81 -3.21
N MET A 46 8.92 0.52 -3.39
CA MET A 46 7.97 1.48 -2.81
C MET A 46 6.51 1.18 -3.19
N LYS A 47 6.25 0.82 -4.46
CA LYS A 47 4.90 0.44 -4.92
C LYS A 47 4.43 -0.85 -4.27
N LEU A 48 5.30 -1.85 -4.16
CA LEU A 48 4.99 -3.15 -3.57
C LEU A 48 4.68 -3.02 -2.07
N TYR A 49 5.51 -2.29 -1.32
CA TYR A 49 5.22 -1.98 0.09
C TYR A 49 3.90 -1.22 0.26
N GLY A 50 3.67 -0.18 -0.55
CA GLY A 50 2.41 0.57 -0.52
C GLY A 50 1.19 -0.32 -0.84
N PHE A 51 1.38 -1.36 -1.64
CA PHE A 51 0.33 -2.33 -1.96
C PHE A 51 0.08 -3.33 -0.83
N VAL A 52 1.12 -3.90 -0.23
CA VAL A 52 1.01 -4.77 0.95
C VAL A 52 0.27 -4.04 2.08
N LEU A 53 0.69 -2.80 2.40
CA LEU A 53 0.02 -1.96 3.40
C LEU A 53 -1.46 -1.73 3.05
N ARG A 54 -1.79 -1.53 1.78
CA ARG A 54 -3.18 -1.37 1.34
C ARG A 54 -4.00 -2.64 1.50
N MET A 55 -3.43 -3.82 1.23
CA MET A 55 -4.15 -5.09 1.42
C MET A 55 -4.42 -5.34 2.91
N LEU A 56 -3.42 -5.17 3.77
CA LEU A 56 -3.58 -5.29 5.23
C LEU A 56 -4.68 -4.36 5.76
N ASP A 57 -4.69 -3.11 5.30
CA ASP A 57 -5.73 -2.15 5.66
C ASP A 57 -7.12 -2.57 5.17
N LYS A 58 -7.23 -3.10 3.94
CA LYS A 58 -8.50 -3.61 3.38
C LYS A 58 -9.02 -4.87 4.07
N LEU A 59 -8.16 -5.60 4.75
CA LEU A 59 -8.47 -6.81 5.51
C LEU A 59 -8.71 -6.55 6.99
N ASP A 60 -8.64 -5.28 7.40
CA ASP A 60 -8.70 -4.87 8.79
C ASP A 60 -7.66 -5.56 9.71
N ARG A 61 -6.56 -6.03 9.12
CA ARG A 61 -5.37 -6.57 9.80
C ARG A 61 -4.50 -5.41 10.32
N TRP A 62 -5.11 -4.58 11.17
CA TRP A 62 -4.54 -3.30 11.62
C TRP A 62 -3.29 -3.45 12.46
N GLU A 63 -3.21 -4.47 13.31
CA GLU A 63 -2.01 -4.80 14.08
C GLU A 63 -0.82 -5.07 13.14
N GLU A 64 -0.99 -5.98 12.17
CA GLU A 64 0.03 -6.34 11.19
C GLU A 64 0.39 -5.19 10.25
N TYR A 65 -0.59 -4.36 9.88
CA TYR A 65 -0.32 -3.12 9.14
C TYR A 65 0.72 -2.26 9.86
N LEU A 66 0.56 -2.06 11.17
CA LEU A 66 1.46 -1.20 11.94
C LEU A 66 2.85 -1.83 12.07
N GLU A 67 2.92 -3.15 12.31
CA GLU A 67 4.20 -3.88 12.35
C GLU A 67 4.97 -3.77 11.03
N VAL A 68 4.28 -4.00 9.90
CA VAL A 68 4.89 -3.88 8.57
C VAL A 68 5.29 -2.43 8.27
N TRP A 69 4.44 -1.46 8.61
CA TRP A 69 4.75 -0.04 8.40
C TRP A 69 6.00 0.39 9.17
N GLU A 70 6.08 0.04 10.47
CA GLU A 70 7.24 0.36 11.33
C GLU A 70 8.50 -0.35 10.83
N SER A 71 8.39 -1.63 10.45
CA SER A 71 9.52 -2.38 9.88
C SER A 71 10.06 -1.71 8.62
N ILE A 72 9.20 -1.29 7.69
CA ILE A 72 9.63 -0.57 6.47
C ILE A 72 10.30 0.76 6.84
N PHE A 73 9.71 1.51 7.79
CA PHE A 73 10.23 2.81 8.20
C PHE A 73 11.61 2.72 8.86
N ILE A 74 11.85 1.68 9.66
CA ILE A 74 13.13 1.47 10.37
C ILE A 74 14.19 0.89 9.43
N ASN A 75 13.82 -0.07 8.58
CA ASN A 75 14.78 -0.89 7.84
C ASN A 75 15.08 -0.38 6.42
N THR A 76 14.41 0.66 5.95
CA THR A 76 14.60 1.17 4.58
C THR A 76 14.91 2.67 4.57
N LYS A 77 15.57 3.11 3.49
CA LYS A 77 15.84 4.54 3.22
C LYS A 77 15.22 4.99 1.89
N LEU A 78 14.12 4.34 1.50
CA LEU A 78 13.44 4.62 0.24
C LEU A 78 12.85 6.04 0.29
N GLU A 79 13.35 6.91 -0.59
CA GLU A 79 13.10 8.35 -0.53
C GLU A 79 12.28 8.87 -1.72
N LEU A 80 11.51 9.92 -1.44
CA LEU A 80 10.88 10.78 -2.42
C LEU A 80 11.45 12.18 -2.28
N THR A 81 11.56 12.89 -3.39
CA THR A 81 12.09 14.25 -3.43
C THR A 81 10.98 15.29 -3.32
N TYR A 82 11.24 16.31 -2.51
CA TYR A 82 10.38 17.47 -2.33
C TYR A 82 11.22 18.74 -2.47
N VAL A 83 10.61 19.82 -2.95
CA VAL A 83 11.23 21.15 -2.89
C VAL A 83 11.43 21.57 -1.43
N LYS A 84 12.50 22.29 -1.11
CA LYS A 84 12.84 22.67 0.28
C LYS A 84 11.73 23.41 1.02
N ASP A 85 10.97 24.22 0.31
CA ASP A 85 9.84 24.94 0.88
C ASP A 85 8.68 24.02 1.33
N ALA A 86 8.63 22.75 0.90
CA ALA A 86 7.64 21.77 1.35
C ALA A 86 7.63 21.62 2.88
N ARG A 87 8.78 21.79 3.54
CA ARG A 87 8.89 21.80 5.01
C ARG A 87 8.00 22.86 5.66
N LYS A 88 7.86 24.04 5.04
CA LYS A 88 7.00 25.12 5.55
C LYS A 88 5.52 24.77 5.44
N PHE A 89 5.13 24.08 4.38
CA PHE A 89 3.73 23.69 4.14
C PHE A 89 3.28 22.50 4.99
N HIS A 90 4.18 21.53 5.21
CA HIS A 90 3.88 20.32 5.95
C HIS A 90 4.18 20.41 7.46
N GLY A 91 4.99 21.39 7.85
CA GLY A 91 5.31 21.67 9.26
C GLY A 91 6.07 20.53 9.94
N SER A 92 5.99 20.49 11.28
CA SER A 92 6.77 19.56 12.11
C SER A 92 6.44 18.08 11.91
N GLN A 93 5.32 17.75 11.27
CA GLN A 93 4.92 16.36 11.02
C GLN A 93 5.81 15.65 10.00
N MET A 94 6.41 16.40 9.07
CA MET A 94 7.31 15.84 8.06
C MET A 94 8.69 15.53 8.64
N GLU A 95 9.13 16.22 9.69
CA GLU A 95 10.49 16.14 10.24
C GLU A 95 10.95 14.70 10.55
N PRO A 96 10.14 13.82 11.18
CA PRO A 96 10.56 12.44 11.44
C PRO A 96 10.87 11.65 10.16
N PHE A 97 10.34 12.06 9.02
CA PHE A 97 10.50 11.39 7.73
C PHE A 97 11.64 11.96 6.90
N ILE A 98 12.26 13.08 7.29
CA ILE A 98 13.35 13.68 6.52
C ILE A 98 14.61 12.84 6.72
N ILE A 99 15.13 12.26 5.63
CA ILE A 99 16.34 11.43 5.63
C ILE A 99 17.58 12.31 5.47
N ARG A 100 17.52 13.26 4.54
CA ARG A 100 18.61 14.21 4.22
C ARG A 100 18.06 15.42 3.48
N GLU A 101 18.86 16.48 3.40
CA GLU A 101 18.54 17.70 2.65
C GLU A 101 19.77 18.24 1.92
N ASP A 102 19.52 18.99 0.84
CA ASP A 102 20.53 19.82 0.18
C ASP A 102 20.06 21.28 0.05
N ALA A 103 20.68 22.06 -0.84
CA ALA A 103 20.37 23.46 -1.05
C ALA A 103 18.88 23.70 -1.39
N ASN A 104 18.29 22.85 -2.22
CA ASN A 104 16.96 23.06 -2.80
C ASN A 104 16.00 21.87 -2.62
N THR A 105 16.48 20.74 -2.12
CA THR A 105 15.75 19.47 -2.10
C THR A 105 15.70 18.89 -0.69
N LEU A 106 14.53 18.37 -0.32
CA LEU A 106 14.34 17.46 0.81
C LEU A 106 14.17 16.05 0.28
N TYR A 107 14.87 15.12 0.90
CA TYR A 107 14.73 13.69 0.64
C TYR A 107 14.00 13.08 1.83
N VAL A 108 12.76 12.67 1.56
CA VAL A 108 11.80 12.30 2.59
C VAL A 108 11.44 10.84 2.40
N HIS A 109 11.46 10.06 3.49
CA HIS A 109 11.05 8.67 3.49
C HIS A 109 9.66 8.52 2.85
N PHE A 110 9.50 7.60 1.90
CA PHE A 110 8.30 7.52 1.06
C PHE A 110 7.00 7.28 1.86
N LEU A 111 7.11 6.66 3.05
CA LEU A 111 6.00 6.49 3.99
C LEU A 111 5.42 7.80 4.54
N TRP A 112 6.07 8.95 4.32
CA TRP A 112 5.43 10.26 4.51
C TRP A 112 4.08 10.33 3.77
N GLY A 113 3.96 9.73 2.59
CA GLY A 113 2.70 9.69 1.85
C GLY A 113 1.56 8.90 2.54
N THR A 114 1.87 8.09 3.56
CA THR A 114 0.90 7.22 4.25
C THR A 114 0.76 7.50 5.74
N HIS A 115 1.48 8.48 6.30
CA HIS A 115 1.48 8.76 7.74
C HIS A 115 0.07 9.07 8.30
N TYR A 116 -0.77 9.82 7.58
CA TYR A 116 -2.16 10.06 7.98
C TYR A 116 -2.98 8.77 8.07
N ARG A 117 -2.71 7.80 7.19
CA ARG A 117 -3.39 6.51 7.21
C ARG A 117 -2.94 5.66 8.40
N LYS A 118 -1.65 5.65 8.72
CA LYS A 118 -1.11 5.04 9.94
C LYS A 118 -1.82 5.60 11.18
N ALA A 119 -1.85 6.93 11.34
CA ALA A 119 -2.52 7.58 12.46
C ALA A 119 -4.02 7.23 12.57
N LEU A 120 -4.70 7.06 11.43
CA LEU A 120 -6.09 6.60 11.41
C LEU A 120 -6.23 5.15 11.88
N ILE A 121 -5.34 4.26 11.43
CA ILE A 121 -5.32 2.84 11.81
C ILE A 121 -5.00 2.69 13.31
N GLU A 122 -4.05 3.46 13.85
CA GLU A 122 -3.77 3.51 15.30
C GLU A 122 -5.03 3.88 16.10
N ARG A 123 -5.78 4.89 15.65
CA ARG A 123 -7.05 5.27 16.28
C ARG A 123 -8.11 4.17 16.18
N LYS A 124 -8.22 3.49 15.03
CA LYS A 124 -9.14 2.35 14.86
C LYS A 124 -8.79 1.22 15.83
N LEU A 125 -7.51 0.87 15.93
CA LEU A 125 -7.01 -0.17 16.81
C LEU A 125 -7.21 0.17 18.29
N ALA A 126 -6.94 1.41 18.69
CA ALA A 126 -7.22 1.88 20.06
C ALA A 126 -8.71 1.74 20.42
N LYS A 127 -9.62 2.10 19.51
CA LYS A 127 -11.07 1.92 19.71
C LYS A 127 -11.47 0.45 19.86
N LYS A 128 -10.90 -0.44 19.03
CA LYS A 128 -11.11 -1.90 19.11
C LYS A 128 -10.65 -2.44 20.46
N ARG A 129 -9.46 -2.06 20.94
CA ARG A 129 -8.93 -2.44 22.25
C ARG A 129 -9.78 -1.95 23.43
N MET A 130 -10.44 -0.80 23.28
CA MET A 130 -11.39 -0.26 24.26
C MET A 130 -12.79 -0.89 24.20
N GLY A 131 -13.01 -1.93 23.39
CA GLY A 131 -14.32 -2.60 23.27
C GLY A 131 -15.42 -1.76 22.62
N LYS A 132 -15.07 -0.64 21.96
CA LYS A 132 -16.06 0.20 21.27
C LYS A 132 -16.53 -0.48 19.98
N ARG A 133 -17.80 -0.29 19.61
CA ARG A 133 -18.35 -0.82 18.35
C ARG A 133 -17.56 -0.30 17.15
N ILE A 134 -16.98 -1.20 16.37
CA ILE A 134 -16.17 -0.93 15.16
C ILE A 134 -16.88 -1.33 13.86
N GLY A 135 -18.13 -1.81 13.91
CA GLY A 135 -18.83 -2.38 12.74
C GLY A 135 -18.83 -1.46 11.50
N ASN A 136 -19.03 -0.15 11.68
CA ASN A 136 -19.02 0.81 10.58
C ASN A 136 -17.60 1.18 10.09
N LEU A 137 -16.55 0.70 10.76
CA LEU A 137 -15.14 0.97 10.45
C LEU A 137 -14.46 -0.18 9.72
N LEU A 138 -15.10 -1.36 9.69
CA LEU A 138 -14.63 -2.55 9.00
C LEU A 138 -14.89 -2.43 7.50
N HIS A 139 -13.97 -2.94 6.71
CA HIS A 139 -14.17 -3.13 5.30
C HIS A 139 -15.02 -4.37 5.04
N ALA A 140 -15.87 -4.25 4.03
CA ALA A 140 -16.73 -5.33 3.59
C ALA A 140 -15.88 -6.54 3.17
N SER A 141 -16.09 -7.68 3.84
CA SER A 141 -15.26 -8.87 3.70
C SER A 141 -15.50 -9.62 2.38
N PRO A 142 -14.53 -10.39 1.86
CA PRO A 142 -14.75 -11.29 0.73
C PRO A 142 -15.75 -12.41 1.07
N ALA A 143 -15.87 -12.78 2.35
CA ALA A 143 -16.84 -13.78 2.83
C ALA A 143 -18.30 -13.33 2.66
N GLU A 144 -18.53 -12.02 2.51
CA GLU A 144 -19.86 -11.46 2.21
C GLU A 144 -20.24 -11.57 0.73
N LEU A 145 -19.31 -12.01 -0.14
CA LEU A 145 -19.60 -12.25 -1.55
C LEU A 145 -19.90 -13.72 -1.79
N THR A 146 -21.03 -14.00 -2.43
CA THR A 146 -21.34 -15.32 -2.96
C THR A 146 -20.33 -15.70 -4.06
N GLY A 147 -20.12 -17.01 -4.29
CA GLY A 147 -19.26 -17.48 -5.37
C GLY A 147 -19.70 -16.99 -6.77
N ALA A 148 -21.01 -16.82 -6.98
CA ALA A 148 -21.57 -16.28 -8.22
C ALA A 148 -21.23 -14.79 -8.40
N GLU A 149 -21.33 -13.98 -7.35
CA GLU A 149 -20.94 -12.57 -7.38
C GLU A 149 -19.45 -12.42 -7.63
N ARG A 150 -18.61 -13.23 -6.99
CA ARG A 150 -17.16 -13.22 -7.22
C ARG A 150 -16.82 -13.53 -8.68
N LYS A 151 -17.40 -14.58 -9.25
CA LYS A 151 -17.23 -14.93 -10.68
C LYS A 151 -17.73 -13.83 -11.63
N ARG A 152 -18.87 -13.20 -11.32
CA ARG A 152 -19.39 -12.06 -12.10
C ARG A 152 -18.40 -10.90 -12.09
N ARG A 153 -17.83 -10.61 -10.92
CA ARG A 153 -16.89 -9.48 -10.76
C ARG A 153 -15.57 -9.73 -11.47
N VAL A 154 -15.03 -10.94 -11.39
CA VAL A 154 -13.83 -11.35 -12.16
C VAL A 154 -14.07 -11.22 -13.66
N ARG A 155 -15.22 -11.70 -14.18
CA ARG A 155 -15.54 -11.58 -15.61
C ARG A 155 -15.57 -10.13 -16.08
N HIS A 156 -16.17 -9.23 -15.30
CA HIS A 156 -16.24 -7.82 -15.66
C HIS A 156 -14.85 -7.17 -15.73
N ILE A 157 -13.94 -7.55 -14.83
CA ILE A 157 -12.53 -7.09 -14.90
C ILE A 157 -11.85 -7.61 -16.16
N MET A 158 -12.05 -8.88 -16.51
CA MET A 158 -11.46 -9.46 -17.72
C MET A 158 -11.98 -8.77 -18.98
N GLU A 159 -13.26 -8.40 -19.02
CA GLU A 159 -13.86 -7.62 -20.11
C GLU A 159 -13.22 -6.22 -20.22
N ILE A 160 -13.06 -5.52 -19.10
CA ILE A 160 -12.38 -4.21 -19.06
C ILE A 160 -10.89 -4.33 -19.45
N ALA A 161 -10.19 -5.36 -18.98
CA ALA A 161 -8.78 -5.57 -19.31
C ALA A 161 -8.60 -5.80 -20.83
N ARG A 162 -9.53 -6.53 -21.46
CA ARG A 162 -9.54 -6.78 -22.91
C ARG A 162 -9.84 -5.52 -23.73
N THR A 163 -10.64 -4.59 -23.22
CA THR A 163 -10.90 -3.32 -23.93
C THR A 163 -9.71 -2.37 -23.86
N ILE A 164 -8.89 -2.46 -22.81
CA ILE A 164 -7.68 -1.63 -22.61
C ILE A 164 -6.46 -2.23 -23.34
N ASN A 165 -6.35 -3.56 -23.43
CA ASN A 165 -5.30 -4.23 -24.18
C ASN A 165 -5.85 -5.49 -24.88
N PRO A 166 -6.11 -5.44 -26.20
CA PRO A 166 -6.69 -6.56 -26.95
C PRO A 166 -5.84 -7.84 -26.96
N ASN A 167 -4.56 -7.75 -26.60
CA ASN A 167 -3.60 -8.85 -26.65
C ASN A 167 -3.48 -9.63 -25.33
N PHE A 168 -4.31 -9.33 -24.31
CA PHE A 168 -4.41 -10.14 -23.10
C PHE A 168 -5.14 -11.46 -23.42
N ARG A 169 -4.38 -12.51 -23.78
CA ARG A 169 -4.84 -13.90 -23.93
C ARG A 169 -4.54 -14.71 -22.68
#